data_AF-A0A921HU14-F1
#
_entry.id   AF-A0A921HU14-F1
#
_cell.length_a   1.000
_cell.length_b   1.000
_cell.length_c   1.000
_cell.angle_alpha   90.00
_cell.angle_beta   90.00
_cell.angle_gamma   90.00
#
_symmetry.space_group_name_H-M   'P 1'
#
loop_
_entity.id
_entity.type
_entity.pdbx_description
1 polymer ?
#
loop_
_entity_poly.entity_id
_entity_poly.type
_entity_poly.pdbx_seq_one_letter_code
_entity_poly.pdbx_strand_id
1 'polypeptide(L)'
;MVSYLQITGKLPKFANDDISSAEQSVFVFNMVANVFVVAVQQQLVQTGFFFNYFFRKSSAYSAIMGILLSGIIAGLISLPGSLLQFFMMMALGWCYALTYLYTKDEKIAIFVAMVSAAVGTIII
;
A
#
# COMPACT_ATOMS: atom_id res chain seq x y z
N MET A 1 26.90 30.14 15.81
CA MET A 1 26.49 31.35 16.56
C MET A 1 25.17 31.18 17.31
N VAL A 2 24.15 30.54 16.71
CA VAL A 2 22.83 30.34 17.34
C VAL A 2 22.88 29.48 18.62
N SER A 3 23.69 28.42 18.66
CA SER A 3 23.82 27.55 19.85
C SER A 3 24.48 28.22 21.07
N TYR A 4 25.33 29.23 20.87
CA TYR A 4 25.95 29.98 21.98
C TYR A 4 24.91 30.81 22.73
N LEU A 5 23.96 31.41 22.00
CA LEU A 5 22.88 32.21 22.58
C LEU A 5 21.86 31.37 23.39
N GLN A 6 21.69 30.09 23.05
CA GLN A 6 20.85 29.13 23.79
C GLN A 6 21.48 28.69 25.13
N ILE A 7 22.81 28.63 25.20
CA ILE A 7 23.54 28.28 26.44
C ILE A 7 23.54 29.48 27.41
N THR A 8 23.58 30.71 26.89
CA THR A 8 23.52 31.94 27.69
C THR A 8 22.11 32.32 28.20
N GLY A 9 21.10 31.49 27.96
CA GLY A 9 19.73 31.69 28.47
C GLY A 9 18.96 32.85 27.84
N LYS A 10 19.48 33.49 26.78
CA LYS A 10 18.84 34.62 26.09
C LYS A 10 17.90 34.21 24.95
N LEU A 11 17.86 32.92 24.61
CA LEU A 11 16.86 32.33 23.72
C LEU A 11 16.25 31.10 24.41
N PRO A 12 14.92 30.91 24.34
CA PRO A 12 14.32 29.65 24.78
C PRO A 12 14.97 28.52 24.00
N LYS A 13 15.41 27.48 24.71
CA LYS A 13 15.85 26.24 24.07
C LYS A 13 14.64 25.73 23.27
N PHE A 14 14.81 25.47 21.98
CA PHE A 14 13.87 24.65 21.24
C PHE A 14 14.00 23.23 21.79
N ALA A 15 13.41 23.00 22.96
CA ALA A 15 13.14 21.68 23.46
C ALA A 15 12.11 21.10 22.50
N ASN A 16 12.59 20.24 21.60
CA ASN A 16 11.75 19.47 20.72
C ASN A 16 11.07 18.41 21.62
N ASP A 17 10.02 18.80 22.33
CA ASP A 17 9.20 17.90 23.15
C ASP A 17 8.43 16.88 22.26
N ASP A 18 8.52 17.03 20.94
CA ASP A 18 7.94 16.14 19.92
C ASP A 18 8.78 14.90 19.58
N ILE A 19 9.85 14.58 20.31
CA ILE A 19 10.71 13.41 19.96
C ILE A 19 10.05 12.05 20.31
N SER A 20 8.94 12.04 21.06
CA SER A 20 8.25 10.78 21.40
C SER A 20 6.77 10.99 21.79
N SER A 21 6.03 11.81 21.04
CA SER A 21 4.57 11.78 21.15
C SER A 21 4.08 10.40 20.68
N ALA A 22 3.26 9.73 21.50
CA ALA A 22 2.74 8.39 21.20
C ALA A 22 2.10 8.32 19.78
N GLU A 23 1.55 9.45 19.33
CA GLU A 23 0.99 9.66 18.00
C GLU A 23 1.98 9.38 16.85
N GLN A 24 3.24 9.82 16.96
CA GLN A 24 4.25 9.56 15.93
C GLN A 24 4.63 8.07 15.88
N SER A 25 4.74 7.43 17.03
CA SER A 25 5.05 6.00 17.10
C SER A 25 3.93 5.13 16.51
N VAL A 26 2.66 5.53 16.74
CA VAL A 26 1.49 4.88 16.15
C VAL A 26 1.43 5.10 14.64
N PHE A 27 1.74 6.31 14.16
CA PHE A 27 1.82 6.59 12.72
C PHE A 27 2.88 5.74 12.03
N VAL A 28 4.10 5.69 12.56
CA VAL A 28 5.19 4.88 11.99
C VAL A 28 4.82 3.39 12.01
N PHE A 29 4.23 2.90 13.10
CA PHE A 29 3.73 1.53 13.17
C PHE A 29 2.66 1.25 12.11
N ASN A 30 1.69 2.15 11.95
CA ASN A 30 0.63 2.03 10.96
C ASN A 30 1.17 2.03 9.53
N MET A 31 2.13 2.90 9.23
CA MET A 31 2.82 2.95 7.94
C MET A 31 3.54 1.63 7.65
N VAL A 32 4.33 1.12 8.60
CA VAL A 32 5.05 -0.14 8.42
C VAL A 32 4.06 -1.31 8.26
N ALA A 33 3.02 -1.37 9.07
CA ALA A 33 2.01 -2.43 9.00
C ALA A 33 1.25 -2.41 7.66
N ASN A 34 0.77 -1.25 7.22
CA ASN A 34 0.03 -1.15 5.96
C ASN A 34 0.90 -1.46 4.74
N VAL A 35 2.14 -0.94 4.71
CA VAL A 35 3.03 -1.11 3.57
C VAL A 35 3.60 -2.52 3.50
N PHE A 36 4.10 -3.08 4.61
CA PHE A 36 4.82 -4.35 4.57
C PHE A 36 3.95 -5.56 4.86
N VAL A 37 2.92 -5.42 5.70
CA VAL A 37 2.08 -6.56 6.09
C VAL A 37 0.84 -6.60 5.21
N VAL A 38 0.03 -5.54 5.23
CA VAL A 38 -1.28 -5.53 4.56
C VAL A 38 -1.12 -5.58 3.04
N ALA A 39 -0.31 -4.70 2.45
CA ALA A 39 -0.14 -4.67 0.99
C ALA A 39 0.43 -5.98 0.44
N VAL A 40 1.44 -6.54 1.12
CA VAL A 40 2.03 -7.83 0.73
C VAL A 40 1.02 -8.97 0.87
N GLN A 41 0.28 -9.04 1.98
CA GLN A 41 -0.74 -10.07 2.19
C GLN A 41 -1.84 -9.99 1.12
N GLN A 42 -2.39 -8.80 0.85
CA GLN A 42 -3.43 -8.62 -0.16
C GLN A 42 -2.94 -9.04 -1.55
N GLN A 43 -1.69 -8.68 -1.87
CA GLN A 43 -1.12 -9.00 -3.17
C GLN A 43 -0.78 -10.48 -3.32
N LEU A 44 -0.32 -11.16 -2.27
CA LEU A 44 -0.10 -12.62 -2.29
C LEU A 44 -1.42 -13.38 -2.49
N VAL A 45 -2.52 -12.91 -1.91
CA VAL A 45 -3.85 -13.50 -2.15
C VAL A 45 -4.28 -13.28 -3.61
N GLN A 46 -4.21 -12.04 -4.10
CA GLN A 46 -4.62 -11.70 -5.47
C GLN A 46 -3.72 -12.38 -6.51
N THR A 47 -2.42 -12.10 -6.52
CA THR A 47 -1.49 -12.59 -7.54
C THR A 47 -0.96 -14.00 -7.27
N GLY A 48 -0.67 -14.34 -6.02
CA GLY A 48 -0.15 -15.66 -5.68
C GLY A 48 -1.19 -16.76 -5.83
N PHE A 49 -2.39 -16.57 -5.28
CA PHE A 49 -3.44 -17.59 -5.29
C PHE A 49 -4.37 -17.47 -6.50
N PHE A 50 -4.99 -16.31 -6.73
CA PHE A 50 -5.98 -16.18 -7.80
C PHE A 50 -5.35 -16.08 -9.20
N PHE A 51 -4.32 -15.26 -9.42
CA PHE A 51 -3.70 -15.19 -10.75
C PHE A 51 -3.05 -16.49 -11.19
N ASN A 52 -2.25 -17.16 -10.35
CA ASN A 52 -1.65 -18.43 -10.75
C ASN A 52 -2.70 -19.52 -11.06
N TYR A 53 -3.86 -19.47 -10.41
CA TYR A 53 -4.95 -20.40 -10.71
C TYR A 53 -5.67 -20.05 -12.02
N PHE A 54 -6.02 -18.78 -12.24
CA PHE A 54 -6.77 -18.35 -13.43
C PHE A 54 -5.92 -18.26 -14.70
N PHE A 55 -4.63 -17.92 -14.58
CA PHE A 55 -3.72 -17.72 -15.73
C PHE A 55 -2.92 -18.98 -16.09
N ARG A 56 -3.19 -20.12 -15.47
CA ARG A 56 -2.48 -21.39 -15.72
C ARG A 56 -2.60 -21.87 -17.19
N LYS A 57 -3.63 -21.42 -17.91
CA LYS A 57 -3.77 -21.65 -19.36
C LYS A 57 -3.60 -20.34 -20.11
N SER A 58 -2.73 -20.35 -21.13
CA SER A 58 -2.48 -19.24 -22.06
C SER A 58 -3.65 -19.06 -23.04
N SER A 59 -4.82 -18.67 -22.54
CA SER A 59 -5.95 -18.22 -23.34
C SER A 59 -6.19 -16.74 -23.08
N ALA A 60 -6.46 -15.97 -24.12
CA ALA A 60 -6.82 -14.56 -23.97
C ALA A 60 -8.07 -14.39 -23.08
N TYR A 61 -9.00 -15.37 -23.12
CA TYR A 61 -10.20 -15.35 -22.30
C TYR A 61 -9.90 -15.53 -20.80
N SER A 62 -9.02 -16.46 -20.44
CA SER A 62 -8.62 -16.64 -19.03
C SER A 62 -7.86 -15.44 -18.50
N ALA A 63 -7.10 -14.75 -19.36
CA ALA A 63 -6.40 -13.55 -18.98
C ALA A 63 -7.34 -12.38 -18.66
N ILE A 64 -8.32 -12.13 -19.52
CA ILE A 64 -9.33 -11.06 -19.31
C ILE A 64 -10.17 -11.35 -18.07
N MET A 65 -10.62 -12.61 -17.91
CA MET A 65 -11.43 -13.00 -16.77
C MET A 65 -10.66 -12.89 -15.45
N GLY A 66 -9.37 -13.24 -15.46
CA GLY A 66 -8.51 -13.10 -14.31
C GLY A 66 -8.25 -11.64 -13.91
N ILE A 67 -8.11 -10.73 -14.88
CA ILE A 67 -8.05 -9.28 -14.59
C ILE A 67 -9.37 -8.84 -13.93
N LEU A 68 -10.52 -9.11 -14.55
CA LEU A 68 -11.81 -8.65 -14.02
C LEU A 68 -12.06 -9.16 -12.59
N LEU A 69 -11.89 -10.46 -12.36
CA LEU A 69 -12.06 -11.09 -11.05
C LEU A 69 -11.09 -10.53 -10.01
N SER A 70 -9.84 -10.26 -10.38
CA SER A 70 -8.86 -9.75 -9.43
C SER A 70 -9.20 -8.36 -8.89
N GLY A 71 -9.72 -7.46 -9.72
CA GLY A 71 -10.21 -6.17 -9.25
C GLY A 71 -11.41 -6.32 -8.32
N ILE A 72 -12.36 -7.21 -8.64
CA ILE A 72 -13.51 -7.46 -7.75
C ILE A 72 -13.02 -7.98 -6.39
N ILE A 73 -12.11 -8.94 -6.39
CA ILE A 73 -11.52 -9.50 -5.17
C ILE A 73 -10.75 -8.43 -4.38
N ALA A 74 -10.01 -7.55 -5.07
CA ALA A 74 -9.32 -6.43 -4.44
C ALA A 74 -10.28 -5.48 -3.73
N GLY A 75 -11.37 -5.09 -4.41
CA GLY A 75 -12.43 -4.28 -3.83
C GLY A 75 -13.06 -4.96 -2.60
N LEU A 76 -13.33 -6.26 -2.66
CA LEU A 76 -13.98 -6.99 -1.55
C LEU A 76 -13.05 -7.17 -0.33
N ILE A 77 -11.79 -7.57 -0.55
CA ILE A 77 -10.81 -7.79 0.53
C ILE A 77 -10.43 -6.49 1.23
N SER A 78 -10.49 -5.36 0.52
CA SER A 78 -10.20 -4.05 1.11
C SER A 78 -11.22 -3.58 2.16
N LEU A 79 -12.36 -4.27 2.32
CA LEU A 79 -13.45 -3.93 3.25
C LEU A 79 -13.80 -2.42 3.24
N PRO A 80 -14.16 -1.87 2.07
CA PRO A 80 -14.34 -0.44 1.89
C PRO A 80 -15.57 0.06 2.65
N GLY A 81 -15.47 1.26 3.24
CA GLY A 81 -16.58 1.89 3.96
C GLY A 81 -17.65 2.52 3.06
N SER A 82 -17.39 2.59 1.74
CA SER A 82 -18.33 3.14 0.75
C SER A 82 -18.20 2.47 -0.61
N LEU A 83 -19.25 2.57 -1.43
CA LEU A 83 -19.24 2.10 -2.81
C LEU A 83 -18.16 2.80 -3.66
N LEU A 84 -17.92 4.09 -3.42
CA LEU A 84 -16.87 4.83 -4.14
C LEU A 84 -15.49 4.22 -3.84
N GLN A 85 -15.20 3.96 -2.56
CA GLN A 85 -13.94 3.35 -2.15
C GLN A 85 -13.80 1.92 -2.69
N PHE A 86 -14.90 1.16 -2.78
CA PHE A 86 -14.91 -0.14 -3.44
C PHE A 86 -14.46 -0.05 -4.89
N PHE A 87 -15.04 0.86 -5.69
CA PHE A 87 -14.65 1.03 -7.09
C PHE A 87 -13.21 1.52 -7.25
N MET A 88 -12.71 2.37 -6.35
CA MET A 88 -11.31 2.79 -6.35
C MET A 88 -10.35 1.63 -6.09
N MET A 89 -10.64 0.80 -5.07
CA MET A 89 -9.83 -0.37 -4.75
C MET A 89 -9.90 -1.43 -5.84
N MET A 90 -11.06 -1.57 -6.47
CA MET A 90 -11.27 -2.45 -7.63
C MET A 90 -10.42 -2.01 -8.84
N ALA A 91 -10.40 -0.70 -9.14
CA ALA A 91 -9.56 -0.16 -10.21
C ALA A 91 -8.07 -0.35 -9.93
N LEU A 92 -7.62 -0.17 -8.69
CA LEU A 92 -6.23 -0.46 -8.29
C LEU A 92 -5.89 -1.95 -8.45
N GLY A 93 -6.81 -2.84 -8.07
CA GLY A 93 -6.65 -4.29 -8.31
C GLY A 93 -6.44 -4.62 -9.79
N TRP A 94 -7.14 -3.95 -10.70
CA TRP A 94 -6.91 -4.09 -12.15
C TRP A 94 -5.55 -3.56 -12.60
N CYS A 95 -5.05 -2.47 -12.01
CA CYS A 95 -3.70 -2.00 -12.30
C CYS A 95 -2.63 -3.01 -11.88
N TYR A 96 -2.78 -3.62 -10.70
CA TYR A 96 -1.83 -4.65 -10.22
C TYR A 96 -1.90 -5.93 -11.07
N ALA A 97 -3.10 -6.33 -11.46
CA ALA A 97 -3.35 -7.41 -12.39
C ALA A 97 -2.65 -7.23 -13.75
N LEU A 98 -2.78 -6.05 -14.35
CA LEU A 98 -2.13 -5.70 -15.61
C LEU A 98 -0.61 -5.67 -15.46
N THR A 99 -0.12 -5.11 -14.36
CA THR A 99 1.31 -5.08 -14.03
C THR A 99 1.88 -6.51 -13.94
N TYR A 100 1.16 -7.41 -13.27
CA TYR A 100 1.52 -8.82 -13.19
C TYR A 100 1.50 -9.49 -14.56
N LEU A 101 0.48 -9.25 -15.38
CA LEU A 101 0.38 -9.86 -16.71
C LEU A 101 1.51 -9.40 -17.64
N TYR A 102 1.90 -8.12 -17.56
CA TYR A 102 2.98 -7.56 -18.37
C TYR A 102 4.35 -8.10 -17.94
N THR A 103 4.61 -8.13 -16.64
CA THR A 103 5.93 -8.50 -16.10
C THR A 103 6.11 -10.00 -15.91
N LYS A 104 5.01 -10.74 -15.76
CA LYS A 104 4.98 -12.17 -15.36
C LYS A 104 5.75 -12.45 -14.06
N ASP A 105 5.91 -11.44 -13.21
CA ASP A 105 6.61 -11.54 -11.94
C ASP A 105 5.71 -10.96 -10.84
N GLU A 106 5.33 -11.80 -9.88
CA GLU A 106 4.54 -11.42 -8.72
C GLU A 106 5.21 -10.36 -7.84
N LYS A 107 6.55 -10.33 -7.81
CA LYS A 107 7.31 -9.41 -6.96
C LYS A 107 7.15 -7.97 -7.41
N ILE A 108 7.03 -7.73 -8.72
CA ILE A 108 6.84 -6.39 -9.25
C ILE A 108 5.44 -5.88 -8.89
N ALA A 109 4.42 -6.74 -8.98
CA ALA A 109 3.08 -6.37 -8.57
C ALA A 109 2.99 -6.08 -7.05
N ILE A 110 3.70 -6.85 -6.22
CA ILE A 110 3.86 -6.58 -4.78
C ILE A 110 4.54 -5.24 -4.54
N PHE A 111 5.64 -4.97 -5.24
CA PHE A 111 6.35 -3.71 -5.08
C PHE A 111 5.48 -2.49 -5.43
N VAL A 112 4.73 -2.54 -6.54
CA VAL A 112 3.82 -1.46 -6.92
C VAL A 112 2.71 -1.28 -5.87
N ALA A 113 2.15 -2.37 -5.32
CA ALA A 113 1.16 -2.28 -4.26
C ALA A 113 1.72 -1.65 -2.96
N MET A 114 2.97 -1.99 -2.58
CA MET A 114 3.65 -1.39 -1.44
C MET A 114 3.88 0.11 -1.61
N VAL A 115 4.30 0.54 -2.81
CA VAL A 115 4.50 1.97 -3.12
C VAL A 115 3.16 2.71 -3.04
N SER A 116 2.10 2.16 -3.64
CA SER A 116 0.75 2.73 -3.54
C SER A 116 0.27 2.85 -2.10
N ALA A 117 0.50 1.83 -1.27
CA ALA A 117 0.15 1.85 0.15
C ALA A 117 0.93 2.93 0.92
N ALA A 118 2.23 3.08 0.65
CA ALA A 118 3.05 4.10 1.30
C ALA A 118 2.56 5.51 0.95
N VAL A 119 2.28 5.77 -0.33
CA VAL A 119 1.72 7.05 -0.79
C VAL A 119 0.36 7.30 -0.15
N GLY A 120 -0.51 6.30 -0.10
CA GLY A 120 -1.82 6.40 0.54
C GLY A 120 -1.73 6.75 2.04
N THR A 121 -0.82 6.13 2.78
CA THR A 121 -0.63 6.39 4.22
C THR A 121 0.02 7.74 4.51
N ILE A 122 0.85 8.28 3.60
CA ILE A 122 1.49 9.59 3.79
C ILE A 122 0.52 10.75 3.50
N ILE A 123 -0.41 10.57 2.55
CA ILE A 123 -1.34 11.62 2.11
C ILE A 123 -2.51 11.82 3.09
N ILE A 124 -2.85 10.78 3.86
CA ILE A 124 -3.90 10.80 4.89
C ILE A 124 -3.33 11.35 6.20
#